data_AF-A0A6P9C7R2-F1
#
_entry.id   AF-A0A6P9C7R2-F1
#
_cell.length_a   1.000
_cell.length_b   1.000
_cell.length_c   1.000
_cell.angle_alpha   90.00
_cell.angle_beta   90.00
_cell.angle_gamma   90.00
#
_symmetry.space_group_name_H-M   'P 1'
#
loop_
_entity.id
_entity.type
_entity.pdbx_description
1 polymer ?
#
loop_
_entity_poly.entity_id
_entity_poly.type
_entity_poly.pdbx_seq_one_letter_code
_entity_poly.pdbx_strand_id
1 'polypeptide(L)'
;MVDRTISTISVYSQTNFRFLMQPLWFSSLIFCTASLMLMLVALFTPYWVTESTPHGLLHGGLWSICLDPNCDFYPVNLAWFVHTARTFLVLGTICGFLAWCCVSFSFLRTQVSSVSLVLLASIFSITAGALLMKTHRILFQ
;
A
#
# COMPACT_ATOMS: atom_id res chain seq x y z
N MET A 1 28.67 -31.32 29.50
CA MET A 1 27.71 -32.02 28.62
C MET A 1 26.39 -31.26 28.42
N VAL A 2 25.96 -30.41 29.37
CA VAL A 2 24.68 -29.65 29.29
C VAL A 2 24.67 -28.54 28.22
N ASP A 3 25.82 -27.94 27.91
CA ASP A 3 25.94 -26.87 26.89
C ASP A 3 25.59 -27.35 25.46
N ARG A 4 25.96 -28.59 25.13
CA ARG A 4 25.77 -29.13 23.78
C ARG A 4 24.30 -29.39 23.47
N THR A 5 23.52 -29.83 24.46
CA THR A 5 22.08 -30.06 24.34
C THR A 5 21.28 -28.77 24.23
N ILE A 6 21.69 -27.69 24.90
CA ILE A 6 21.03 -26.38 24.77
C ILE A 6 21.25 -25.81 23.36
N SER A 7 22.47 -25.94 22.83
CA SER A 7 22.80 -25.48 21.47
C SER A 7 22.06 -26.24 20.36
N THR A 8 21.79 -27.54 20.54
CA THR A 8 21.03 -28.32 19.54
C THR A 8 19.54 -28.05 19.61
N ILE A 9 18.97 -27.83 20.80
CA ILE A 9 17.55 -27.46 20.96
C ILE A 9 17.28 -26.07 20.36
N SER A 10 18.18 -25.10 20.57
CA SER A 10 18.03 -23.75 19.99
C SER A 10 18.16 -23.76 18.47
N VAL A 11 19.09 -24.53 17.90
CA VAL A 11 19.27 -24.67 16.45
C VAL A 11 18.08 -25.39 15.82
N TYR A 12 17.55 -26.45 16.44
CA TYR A 12 16.39 -27.18 15.92
C TYR A 12 15.10 -26.35 15.98
N SER A 13 14.92 -25.57 17.06
CA SER A 13 13.82 -24.62 17.18
C SER A 13 13.92 -23.51 16.12
N GLN A 14 15.11 -22.97 15.88
CA GLN A 14 15.37 -21.92 14.90
C GLN A 14 15.18 -22.38 13.45
N THR A 15 15.52 -23.63 13.11
CA THR A 15 15.29 -24.19 11.76
C THR A 15 13.83 -24.50 11.51
N ASN A 16 13.11 -25.06 12.49
CA ASN A 16 11.67 -25.32 12.39
C ASN A 16 10.88 -24.01 12.24
N PHE A 17 11.25 -22.98 13.01
CA PHE A 17 10.64 -21.66 12.94
C PHE A 17 10.89 -20.97 11.59
N ARG A 18 12.08 -21.15 10.99
CA ARG A 18 12.36 -20.68 9.62
C ARG A 18 11.50 -21.37 8.58
N PHE A 19 11.30 -22.69 8.70
CA PHE A 19 10.47 -23.46 7.77
C PHE A 19 8.99 -23.04 7.83
N LEU A 20 8.47 -22.74 9.02
CA LEU A 20 7.11 -22.20 9.20
C LEU A 20 6.97 -20.73 8.79
N MET A 21 8.01 -19.90 8.95
CA MET A 21 7.96 -18.49 8.57
C MET A 21 8.12 -18.24 7.07
N GLN A 22 8.72 -19.16 6.31
CA GLN A 22 8.83 -19.04 4.85
C GLN A 22 7.46 -18.83 4.14
N PRO A 23 6.45 -19.69 4.32
CA PRO A 23 5.16 -19.53 3.63
C PRO A 23 4.37 -18.29 4.08
N LEU A 24 4.46 -17.90 5.35
CA LEU A 24 3.85 -16.67 5.85
C LEU A 24 4.47 -15.44 5.19
N TRP A 25 5.79 -15.45 4.99
CA TRP A 25 6.50 -14.33 4.38
C TRP A 25 6.15 -14.16 2.89
N PHE A 26 6.14 -15.25 2.12
CA PHE A 26 5.70 -15.20 0.71
C PHE A 26 4.26 -14.67 0.59
N SER A 27 3.36 -15.16 1.43
CA SER A 27 1.98 -14.67 1.49
C SER A 27 1.92 -13.18 1.79
N SER A 28 2.68 -12.70 2.78
CA SER A 28 2.75 -11.28 3.13
C SER A 28 3.32 -10.43 2.00
N LEU A 29 4.36 -10.89 1.31
CA LEU A 29 4.96 -10.15 0.20
C LEU A 29 3.98 -10.01 -0.96
N ILE A 30 3.28 -11.11 -1.32
CA ILE A 30 2.24 -11.10 -2.35
C ILE A 30 1.14 -10.11 -1.96
N PHE A 31 0.65 -10.15 -0.73
CA PHE A 31 -0.39 -9.23 -0.27
C PHE A 31 0.05 -7.77 -0.27
N CYS A 32 1.29 -7.48 0.14
CA CYS A 32 1.87 -6.14 0.08
C CYS A 32 1.99 -5.64 -1.37
N THR A 33 2.47 -6.48 -2.28
CA THR A 33 2.58 -6.11 -3.72
C THR A 33 1.21 -5.86 -4.34
N ALA A 34 0.23 -6.72 -4.08
CA ALA A 34 -1.14 -6.55 -4.56
C ALA A 34 -1.78 -5.26 -4.02
N SER A 35 -1.60 -4.97 -2.73
CA SER A 35 -2.10 -3.73 -2.11
C SER A 35 -1.46 -2.48 -2.73
N LEU A 36 -0.16 -2.53 -3.01
CA LEU A 36 0.54 -1.43 -3.67
C LEU A 36 0.06 -1.22 -5.10
N MET A 37 -0.17 -2.31 -5.85
CA MET A 37 -0.73 -2.24 -7.21
C MET A 37 -2.14 -1.65 -7.20
N LEU A 38 -2.99 -2.06 -6.27
CA LEU A 38 -4.34 -1.48 -6.12
C LEU A 38 -4.30 0.01 -5.80
N MET A 39 -3.37 0.44 -4.95
CA MET A 39 -3.13 1.85 -4.64
C MET A 39 -2.68 2.66 -5.87
N LEU A 40 -1.78 2.11 -6.69
CA LEU A 40 -1.34 2.74 -7.93
C LEU A 40 -2.49 2.83 -8.93
N VAL A 41 -3.25 1.74 -9.10
CA VAL A 41 -4.45 1.74 -9.95
C VAL A 41 -5.40 2.82 -9.48
N ALA A 42 -5.72 2.90 -8.18
CA ALA A 42 -6.57 3.95 -7.65
C ALA A 42 -6.02 5.36 -7.94
N LEU A 43 -4.70 5.57 -7.85
CA LEU A 43 -4.08 6.86 -8.13
C LEU A 43 -4.22 7.29 -9.60
N PHE A 44 -4.08 6.37 -10.55
CA PHE A 44 -4.08 6.68 -11.99
C PHE A 44 -5.45 6.52 -12.67
N THR A 45 -6.38 5.80 -12.04
CA THR A 45 -7.68 5.46 -12.63
C THR A 45 -8.56 6.73 -12.75
N PRO A 46 -9.16 6.99 -13.92
CA PRO A 46 -10.04 8.14 -14.12
C PRO A 46 -11.52 7.90 -13.73
N TYR A 47 -11.80 6.88 -12.92
CA TYR A 47 -13.15 6.37 -12.61
C TYR A 47 -13.55 6.63 -11.15
N TRP A 48 -13.16 7.78 -10.59
CA TRP A 48 -13.48 8.12 -9.21
C TRP A 48 -14.91 8.64 -9.06
N VAL A 49 -15.35 9.47 -10.01
CA VAL A 49 -16.68 10.05 -10.07
C VAL A 49 -17.27 9.76 -11.42
N THR A 50 -18.47 9.18 -11.47
CA THR A 50 -19.23 9.00 -12.70
C THR A 50 -20.54 9.76 -12.58
N GLU A 51 -20.65 10.86 -13.32
CA GLU A 51 -21.85 11.71 -13.34
C GLU A 51 -22.48 11.63 -14.74
N SER A 52 -23.78 11.38 -14.81
CA SER A 52 -24.51 11.42 -16.08
C SER A 52 -24.93 12.85 -16.37
N THR A 53 -24.21 13.53 -17.26
CA THR A 53 -24.60 14.88 -17.71
C THR A 53 -25.45 14.79 -18.97
N PRO A 54 -26.28 15.81 -19.29
CA PRO A 54 -27.05 15.84 -20.54
C PRO A 54 -26.18 15.81 -21.80
N HIS A 55 -24.86 16.04 -21.67
CA HIS A 55 -23.88 16.00 -22.75
C HIS A 55 -23.11 14.68 -22.84
N GLY A 56 -23.36 13.70 -21.95
CA GLY A 56 -22.68 12.41 -21.94
C GLY A 56 -22.28 11.92 -20.54
N LEU A 57 -21.61 10.77 -20.48
CA LEU A 57 -21.03 10.25 -19.24
C LEU A 57 -19.76 11.01 -18.91
N LEU A 58 -19.77 11.70 -17.77
CA LEU A 58 -18.62 12.41 -17.23
C LEU A 58 -17.87 11.46 -16.30
N HIS A 59 -16.67 11.07 -16.72
CA HIS A 59 -15.74 10.26 -15.94
C HIS A 59 -14.70 11.18 -15.31
N GLY A 60 -14.92 11.51 -14.03
CA GLY A 60 -14.01 12.28 -13.20
C GLY A 60 -12.95 11.37 -12.60
N GLY A 61 -11.71 11.54 -13.05
CA GLY A 61 -10.55 10.93 -12.44
C GLY A 61 -9.98 11.73 -11.29
N LEU A 62 -8.89 11.25 -10.73
CA LEU A 62 -8.15 12.07 -9.77
C LEU A 62 -7.35 13.16 -10.50
N TRP A 63 -6.79 12.87 -11.68
CA TRP A 63 -5.87 13.75 -12.43
C TRP A 63 -6.49 14.40 -13.68
N SER A 64 -7.40 13.69 -14.34
CA SER A 64 -8.07 14.10 -15.56
C SER A 64 -9.57 13.98 -15.42
N ILE A 65 -10.29 14.74 -16.23
CA ILE A 65 -11.74 14.63 -16.40
C ILE A 65 -12.00 14.29 -17.87
N CYS A 66 -12.74 13.23 -18.11
CA CYS A 66 -13.14 12.82 -19.44
C CYS A 66 -14.63 13.04 -19.62
N LEU A 67 -14.98 13.95 -20.52
CA LEU A 67 -16.34 14.17 -20.99
C LEU A 67 -16.39 13.62 -22.41
N ASP A 68 -16.98 12.43 -22.58
CA ASP A 68 -16.94 11.66 -23.83
C ASP A 68 -17.16 12.55 -25.08
N PRO A 69 -16.19 12.68 -26.03
CA PRO A 69 -14.91 11.98 -26.18
C PRO A 69 -13.65 12.78 -25.74
N ASN A 70 -13.81 13.97 -25.17
CA ASN A 70 -12.70 14.86 -24.81
C ASN A 70 -12.22 14.58 -23.38
N CYS A 71 -10.92 14.29 -23.23
CA CYS A 71 -10.26 14.22 -21.95
C CYS A 71 -9.39 15.44 -21.74
N ASP A 72 -9.76 16.27 -20.77
CA ASP A 72 -8.98 17.44 -20.38
C ASP A 72 -8.34 17.21 -19.00
N PHE A 73 -7.16 17.79 -18.82
CA PHE A 73 -6.55 17.88 -17.50
C PHE A 73 -7.35 18.85 -16.64
N TYR A 74 -7.46 18.55 -15.35
CA TYR A 74 -8.20 19.43 -14.46
C TYR A 74 -7.62 20.86 -14.48
N PRO A 75 -8.47 21.89 -14.68
CA PRO A 75 -8.03 23.26 -14.52
C PRO A 75 -7.53 23.49 -13.10
N VAL A 76 -6.50 24.32 -12.95
CA VAL A 76 -5.81 24.63 -11.68
C VAL A 76 -6.77 25.09 -10.58
N ASN A 77 -7.96 25.57 -10.96
CA ASN A 77 -8.99 26.11 -10.08
C ASN A 77 -10.02 25.05 -9.61
N LEU A 78 -9.55 23.84 -9.30
CA LEU A 78 -10.40 22.75 -8.87
C LEU A 78 -10.70 22.79 -7.37
N ALA A 79 -11.82 22.19 -6.96
CA ALA A 79 -12.21 22.06 -5.56
C ALA A 79 -11.05 21.54 -4.70
N TRP A 80 -10.76 22.27 -3.62
CA TRP A 80 -9.74 21.99 -2.60
C TRP A 80 -9.75 20.54 -2.08
N PHE A 81 -10.93 19.93 -2.08
CA PHE A 81 -11.13 18.52 -1.78
C PHE A 81 -10.30 17.58 -2.70
N VAL A 82 -10.35 17.76 -4.02
CA VAL A 82 -9.65 16.88 -4.98
C VAL A 82 -8.14 16.99 -4.80
N HIS A 83 -7.65 18.19 -4.52
CA HIS A 83 -6.23 18.40 -4.26
C HIS A 83 -5.77 17.65 -3.00
N THR A 84 -6.60 17.66 -1.96
CA THR A 84 -6.35 16.97 -0.69
C THR A 84 -6.35 15.44 -0.87
N ALA A 85 -7.30 14.90 -1.65
CA ALA A 85 -7.36 13.49 -2.00
C ALA A 85 -6.09 13.01 -2.74
N ARG A 86 -5.60 13.80 -3.71
CA ARG A 86 -4.32 13.53 -4.41
C ARG A 86 -3.16 13.42 -3.42
N THR A 87 -3.02 14.38 -2.52
CA THR A 87 -1.90 14.40 -1.57
C THR A 87 -1.93 13.18 -0.65
N PHE A 88 -3.12 12.79 -0.17
CA PHE A 88 -3.25 11.61 0.70
C PHE A 88 -2.97 10.30 -0.03
N LEU A 89 -3.42 10.13 -1.27
CA LEU A 89 -3.10 8.95 -2.09
C LEU A 89 -1.61 8.87 -2.44
N VAL A 90 -0.97 10.00 -2.77
CA VAL A 90 0.48 10.04 -3.01
C VAL A 90 1.26 9.71 -1.73
N LEU A 91 0.86 10.25 -0.58
CA LEU A 91 1.50 9.91 0.69
C LEU A 91 1.31 8.42 1.04
N GLY A 92 0.10 7.90 0.83
CA GLY A 92 -0.24 6.50 1.06
C GLY A 92 0.58 5.55 0.19
N THR A 93 0.74 5.86 -1.10
CA THR A 93 1.57 5.07 -2.04
C THR A 93 3.04 5.07 -1.64
N ILE A 94 3.60 6.22 -1.21
CA ILE A 94 4.97 6.32 -0.69
C ILE A 94 5.14 5.44 0.56
N CYS A 95 4.22 5.54 1.53
CA CYS A 95 4.25 4.69 2.73
C CYS A 95 4.15 3.20 2.39
N GLY A 96 3.28 2.82 1.46
CA GLY A 96 3.16 1.44 0.98
C GLY A 96 4.43 0.93 0.31
N PHE A 97 5.08 1.77 -0.50
CA PHE A 97 6.35 1.45 -1.15
C PHE A 97 7.47 1.26 -0.12
N LEU A 98 7.57 2.14 0.88
CA LEU A 98 8.53 1.99 1.98
C LEU A 98 8.31 0.69 2.75
N ALA A 99 7.05 0.35 3.07
CA ALA A 99 6.72 -0.92 3.73
C ALA A 99 7.15 -2.13 2.89
N TRP A 100 6.90 -2.10 1.57
CA TRP A 100 7.34 -3.15 0.65
C TRP A 100 8.86 -3.28 0.59
N CYS A 101 9.60 -2.16 0.56
CA CYS A 101 11.05 -2.14 0.66
C CYS A 101 11.52 -2.75 1.99
N CYS A 102 10.94 -2.37 3.13
CA CYS A 102 11.31 -2.92 4.44
C CYS A 102 11.13 -4.44 4.52
N VAL A 103 10.01 -4.96 3.99
CA VAL A 103 9.75 -6.41 3.93
C VAL A 103 10.75 -7.11 3.02
N SER A 104 11.07 -6.51 1.87
CA SER A 104 12.06 -7.05 0.92
C SER A 104 13.47 -7.05 1.49
N PHE A 105 13.91 -5.96 2.13
CA PHE A 105 15.23 -5.86 2.76
C PHE A 105 15.39 -6.81 3.96
N SER A 106 14.31 -7.07 4.69
CA SER A 106 14.31 -8.04 5.81
C SER A 106 14.65 -9.46 5.36
N PHE A 107 14.37 -9.81 4.10
CA PHE A 107 14.73 -11.11 3.52
C PHE A 107 16.22 -11.21 3.19
N LEU A 108 16.80 -10.14 2.65
CA LEU A 108 18.23 -10.13 2.34
C LEU A 108 19.09 -10.10 3.61
N ARG A 109 18.63 -9.47 4.70
CA ARG A 109 19.33 -9.43 5.99
C ARG A 109 18.76 -10.44 7.00
N THR A 110 19.15 -11.70 6.86
CA THR A 110 18.76 -12.82 7.75
C THR A 110 19.35 -12.78 9.18
N GLN A 111 19.95 -11.67 9.64
CA GLN A 111 20.67 -11.62 10.93
C GLN A 111 20.52 -10.37 11.81
N VAL A 112 19.88 -9.27 11.36
CA VAL A 112 19.81 -8.03 12.16
C VAL A 112 18.36 -7.64 12.43
N SER A 113 17.89 -7.88 13.65
CA SER A 113 16.68 -7.36 14.29
C SER A 113 15.45 -7.17 13.38
N SER A 114 14.94 -8.28 12.84
CA SER A 114 13.74 -8.32 11.97
C SER A 114 12.46 -7.82 12.64
N VAL A 115 12.41 -7.82 13.98
CA VAL A 115 11.23 -7.42 14.77
C VAL A 115 10.91 -5.92 14.61
N SER A 116 11.94 -5.06 14.51
CA SER A 116 11.75 -3.61 14.39
C SER A 116 11.21 -3.20 13.01
N LEU A 117 11.64 -3.89 11.94
CA LEU A 117 11.23 -3.59 10.56
C LEU A 117 9.79 -4.01 10.27
N VAL A 118 9.34 -5.14 10.83
CA VAL A 118 7.95 -5.60 10.68
C VAL A 118 6.97 -4.66 11.40
N LEU A 119 7.33 -4.14 12.57
CA LEU A 119 6.52 -3.18 13.31
C LEU A 119 6.45 -1.82 12.61
N LEU A 120 7.54 -1.39 11.96
CA LEU A 120 7.52 -0.18 11.11
C LEU A 120 6.59 -0.37 9.90
N ALA A 121 6.68 -1.53 9.24
CA ALA A 121 5.84 -1.85 8.08
C ALA A 121 4.35 -1.90 8.43
N SER A 122 3.98 -2.39 9.62
CA SER A 122 2.59 -2.40 10.06
C SER A 122 2.05 -1.00 10.32
N ILE A 123 2.84 -0.11 10.93
CA ILE A 123 2.47 1.30 11.14
C ILE A 123 2.25 2.00 9.80
N PHE A 124 3.16 1.81 8.83
CA PHE A 124 3.01 2.40 7.50
C PHE A 124 1.78 1.86 6.77
N SER A 125 1.49 0.56 6.88
CA SER A 125 0.31 -0.06 6.26
C SER A 125 -1.00 0.44 6.86
N ILE A 126 -1.09 0.54 8.20
CA ILE A 126 -2.26 1.09 8.91
C ILE A 126 -2.46 2.55 8.52
N THR A 127 -1.39 3.34 8.47
CA THR A 127 -1.43 4.74 8.07
C THR A 127 -1.93 4.89 6.63
N ALA A 128 -1.39 4.09 5.70
CA ALA A 128 -1.81 4.08 4.30
C ALA A 128 -3.30 3.71 4.15
N GLY A 129 -3.77 2.70 4.89
CA GLY A 129 -5.19 2.31 4.92
C GLY A 129 -6.11 3.40 5.46
N ALA A 130 -5.70 4.10 6.53
CA ALA A 130 -6.48 5.20 7.10
C ALA A 130 -6.59 6.40 6.12
N LEU A 131 -5.53 6.67 5.37
CA LEU A 131 -5.53 7.72 4.34
C LEU A 131 -6.45 7.38 3.17
N LEU A 132 -6.48 6.12 2.74
CA LEU A 132 -7.43 5.63 1.73
C LEU A 132 -8.88 5.79 2.17
N MET A 133 -9.22 5.35 3.39
CA MET A 133 -10.58 5.49 3.92
C MET A 133 -11.01 6.95 4.01
N LYS A 134 -10.13 7.85 4.45
CA LYS A 134 -10.42 9.29 4.43
C LYS A 134 -10.66 9.80 3.02
N THR A 135 -9.82 9.41 2.06
CA THR A 135 -9.94 9.85 0.67
C THR A 135 -11.28 9.44 0.06
N HIS A 136 -11.71 8.19 0.26
CA HIS A 136 -13.02 7.72 -0.19
C HIS A 136 -14.18 8.49 0.47
N ARG A 137 -14.07 8.80 1.76
CA ARG A 137 -15.14 9.52 2.49
C ARG A 137 -15.32 10.95 2.01
N ILE A 138 -14.24 11.66 1.72
CA ILE A 138 -14.31 13.07 1.29
C ILE A 138 -14.83 13.17 -0.16
N LEU A 139 -14.72 12.10 -0.95
CA LEU A 139 -15.20 12.04 -2.35
C LEU A 139 -16.71 11.78 -2.48
N PHE A 140 -17.35 11.29 -1.42
CA PHE A 140 -18.78 10.95 -1.37
C PHE A 140 -19.58 11.82 -0.39
N GLN A 141 -19.03 12.96 0.02
CA GLN A 141 -19.66 13.92 0.93
C GLN A 141 -20.00 15.20 0.18
#